data_AF-A0A3M6T8M0-F1
#
_entry.id   AF-A0A3M6T8M0-F1
#
_cell.length_a   1.000
_cell.length_b   1.000
_cell.length_c   1.000
_cell.angle_alpha   90.00
_cell.angle_beta   90.00
_cell.angle_gamma   90.00
#
_symmetry.space_group_name_H-M   'P 1'
#
loop_
_entity.id
_entity.type
_entity.pdbx_description
1 polymer ?
#
loop_
_entity_poly.entity_id
_entity_poly.type
_entity_poly.pdbx_seq_one_letter_code
_entity_poly.pdbx_strand_id
1 'polypeptide(L)' 'MNNGPFVTIRLNCLDIKERGFSRSNGVYWLDPDGGGHSNAFQAHCDMTSHNGGWNMWIRQT' A
#
# COMPACT_ATOMS: atom_id res chain seq x y z
N MET A 1 -13.00 -6.88 -11.96
CA MET A 1 -11.75 -7.64 -12.07
C MET A 1 -11.48 -8.32 -10.73
N ASN A 2 -11.63 -9.64 -10.74
CA ASN A 2 -11.08 -10.69 -9.85
C ASN A 2 -11.26 -10.59 -8.33
N ASN A 3 -12.40 -11.13 -7.90
CA ASN A 3 -12.61 -12.05 -6.77
C ASN A 3 -11.36 -12.47 -5.96
N GLY A 4 -11.20 -11.88 -4.77
CA GLY A 4 -10.30 -12.32 -3.70
C GLY A 4 -10.25 -11.29 -2.56
N PRO A 5 -10.23 -11.67 -1.28
CA PRO A 5 -10.48 -10.74 -0.17
C PRO A 5 -9.42 -9.66 0.13
N PHE A 6 -8.41 -9.41 -0.72
CA PHE A 6 -7.24 -8.60 -0.31
C PHE A 6 -6.57 -7.77 -1.42
N VAL A 7 -7.32 -7.03 -2.24
CA VAL A 7 -6.75 -5.83 -2.90
C VAL A 7 -7.33 -4.62 -2.19
N THR A 8 -6.85 -4.36 -0.97
CA THR A 8 -7.19 -3.13 -0.28
C THR A 8 -6.33 -2.02 -0.88
N ILE A 9 -6.87 -1.30 -1.87
CA ILE A 9 -6.26 -0.09 -2.43
C ILE A 9 -6.44 1.03 -1.42
N ARG A 10 -5.35 1.67 -1.00
CA ARG A 10 -5.35 2.60 0.16
C ARG A 10 -4.54 3.84 -0.10
N LEU A 11 -4.76 4.88 0.71
CA LEU A 11 -4.15 6.19 0.50
C LEU A 11 -2.61 6.13 0.53
N ASN A 12 -2.06 5.35 1.45
CA ASN A 12 -0.62 5.16 1.63
C ASN A 12 -0.34 3.96 2.56
N CYS A 13 0.94 3.60 2.71
CA CYS A 13 1.39 2.53 3.60
C CYS A 13 1.00 2.75 5.08
N LEU A 14 0.95 4.00 5.55
CA LEU A 14 0.55 4.31 6.92
C LEU A 14 -0.92 3.96 7.16
N ASP A 15 -1.81 4.33 6.23
CA ASP A 15 -3.25 4.03 6.28
C ASP A 15 -3.51 2.51 6.25
N ILE A 16 -2.68 1.73 5.55
CA ILE A 16 -2.71 0.26 5.59
C ILE A 16 -2.35 -0.25 6.99
N LYS A 17 -1.31 0.30 7.61
CA LYS A 17 -0.80 -0.11 8.92
C LYS A 17 -1.74 0.27 10.06
N GLU A 18 -2.15 1.53 10.13
CA GLU A 18 -2.98 2.05 11.23
C GLU A 18 -4.35 1.39 11.29
N ARG A 19 -4.94 1.09 10.13
CA ARG A 19 -6.21 0.36 10.07
C ARG A 19 -6.05 -1.16 10.13
N GLY A 20 -4.82 -1.67 10.28
CA GLY A 20 -4.54 -3.08 10.53
C GLY A 20 -4.77 -4.01 9.34
N PHE A 21 -4.77 -3.50 8.10
CA PHE A 21 -4.98 -4.33 6.91
C PHE A 21 -3.78 -5.19 6.54
N SER A 22 -2.58 -4.73 6.89
CA SER A 22 -1.36 -5.54 6.80
C SER A 22 -0.31 -5.05 7.78
N ARG A 23 0.58 -5.96 8.18
CA ARG A 23 1.71 -5.71 9.08
C ARG A 23 3.07 -6.06 8.45
N SER A 24 3.07 -6.65 7.26
CA SER A 24 4.27 -7.16 6.61
C SER A 24 4.80 -6.18 5.57
N ASN A 25 6.11 -6.16 5.37
CA ASN A 25 6.72 -5.44 4.26
C ASN A 25 6.30 -6.08 2.93
N GLY A 26 6.18 -5.29 1.86
CA GLY A 26 5.77 -5.81 0.56
C GLY A 26 5.32 -4.74 -0.41
N VAL A 27 4.88 -5.15 -1.59
CA VAL A 27 4.34 -4.23 -2.60
C VAL A 27 2.83 -4.10 -2.43
N TYR A 28 2.34 -2.88 -2.39
CA TYR A 28 0.92 -2.54 -2.20
C TYR A 28 0.44 -1.61 -3.30
N TRP A 29 -0.86 -1.70 -3.60
CA TRP A 29 -1.54 -0.74 -4.44
C TRP A 29 -1.98 0.45 -3.61
N LEU A 30 -1.48 1.63 -3.97
CA LEU A 30 -1.79 2.89 -3.33
C LEU A 30 -2.61 3.76 -4.28
N ASP A 31 -3.65 4.38 -3.76
CA ASP A 31 -4.51 5.32 -4.46
C ASP A 31 -4.47 6.65 -3.70
N PRO A 32 -3.73 7.65 -4.21
CA PRO A 32 -3.46 8.87 -3.47
C PRO A 32 -4.67 9.80 -3.35
N ASP A 33 -5.68 9.68 -4.22
CA ASP A 33 -6.90 10.49 -4.13
C ASP A 33 -8.07 9.75 -3.44
N GLY A 34 -7.93 8.43 -3.25
CA GLY A 34 -8.94 7.59 -2.59
C GLY A 34 -10.27 7.53 -3.35
N GLY A 35 -10.27 7.97 -4.61
CA GLY A 35 -11.41 8.07 -5.48
C GLY A 35 -11.45 6.90 -6.47
N GLY A 36 -11.42 7.22 -7.76
CA GLY A 36 -11.36 6.19 -8.78
C GLY A 36 -9.94 5.61 -8.87
N HIS A 37 -9.81 4.29 -8.87
CA HIS A 37 -8.51 3.60 -8.88
C HIS A 37 -7.68 3.74 -10.18
N SER A 38 -8.03 4.66 -11.07
CA SER A 38 -7.34 4.88 -12.35
C SER A 38 -5.95 5.49 -12.21
N ASN A 39 -5.70 6.18 -11.09
CA ASN A 39 -4.42 6.77 -10.70
C ASN A 39 -3.64 5.89 -9.70
N ALA A 40 -4.18 4.72 -9.34
CA ALA A 40 -3.54 3.86 -8.36
C ALA A 40 -2.20 3.33 -8.89
N PHE A 41 -1.21 3.23 -8.02
CA PHE A 41 0.14 2.79 -8.36
C PHE A 41 0.69 1.82 -7.32
N GLN A 42 1.70 1.04 -7.72
CA GLN A 42 2.38 0.13 -6.81
C GLN A 42 3.55 0.81 -6.11
N ALA A 43 3.63 0.66 -4.79
CA ALA A 43 4.77 1.07 -3.99
C ALA A 43 5.19 -0.04 -3.04
N HIS A 44 6.48 -0.10 -2.69
CA HIS A 44 6.92 -1.00 -1.63
C HIS A 44 6.65 -0.33 -0.28
N CYS A 45 5.90 -0.98 0.60
CA CYS A 45 5.69 -0.51 1.95
C CYS A 45 6.64 -1.20 2.92
N ASP A 46 7.39 -0.40 3.67
CA ASP A 46 8.04 -0.88 4.89
C ASP A 46 7.11 -0.66 6.08
N MET A 47 6.57 -1.76 6.61
CA MET A 47 5.64 -1.79 7.74
C MET A 47 6.35 -2.06 9.07
N THR A 48 7.66 -2.26 9.07
CA THR A 48 8.43 -2.75 10.22
C THR A 48 9.47 -1.75 10.73
N SER A 49 10.25 -1.13 9.84
CA SER A 49 11.35 -0.25 10.24
C SER A 49 10.85 1.06 10.82
N HIS A 50 11.44 1.52 11.93
CA HIS A 50 11.10 2.80 12.57
C HIS A 50 9.58 3.00 12.74
N ASN A 51 8.91 2.00 13.32
CA ASN A 51 7.46 2.01 13.50
C ASN A 51 6.63 1.96 12.20
N GLY A 52 7.26 1.69 11.05
CA GLY A 52 6.64 1.32 9.76
C GLY A 52 5.69 2.34 9.14
N GLY A 53 5.00 1.92 8.08
CA GLY A 53 4.04 2.77 7.34
C GLY A 53 4.69 3.62 6.26
N TRP A 54 5.90 3.26 5.82
CA TRP A 54 6.69 4.05 4.87
C TRP A 54 6.42 3.65 3.43
N ASN A 55 6.09 4.62 2.58
CA ASN A 55 6.05 4.44 1.13
C ASN A 55 7.48 4.49 0.59
N MET A 56 7.93 3.40 -0.02
CA MET A 56 9.22 3.31 -0.69
C MET A 56 8.99 3.21 -2.21
N TRP A 57 9.79 3.95 -2.96
CA TRP A 57 9.80 3.88 -4.41
C TRP A 57 10.34 2.51 -4.85
N ILE A 58 9.64 1.84 -5.77
CA ILE A 58 10.20 0.66 -6.42
C ILE A 58 11.34 1.13 -7.32
N ARG A 59 12.56 0.66 -7.04
CA ARG A 59 13.70 0.82 -7.94
C ARG A 59 13.64 -0.35 -8.93
N GLN A 60 13.24 -0.09 -10.16
CA GLN A 60 13.40 -1.06 -11.25
C GLN A 60 14.83 -0.92 -11.76
N THR A 61 15.70 -1.88 -11.42
CA THR A 61 17.01 -2.06 -12.08
C THR A 61 16.86 -3.01 -13.25
#